data_AF-A0A935SWG8-F1
#
_entry.id   AF-A0A935SWG8-F1
#
_cell.length_a   1.000
_cell.length_b   1.000
_cell.length_c   1.000
_cell.angle_alpha   90.00
_cell.angle_beta   90.00
_cell.angle_gamma   90.00
#
_symmetry.space_group_name_H-M   'P 1'
#
loop_
_entity.id
_entity.type
_entity.pdbx_description
1 polymer ?
#
loop_
_entity_poly.entity_id
_entity_poly.type
_entity_poly.pdbx_seq_one_letter_code
_entity_poly.pdbx_strand_id
1 'polypeptide(L)'
;MRSGHGSPRPGVPVAFHGAEAGYCDLFSEAFGERRRPPAHQQSAFQRAVLWERPIMDTLAALVLHNLFGRFPGLQAMSVENGSAWVPYLLRVMDKAEKTGNYGSWLGGRISDRPSAIFRRHVSVAPFDDDDIRGLIDAIGADRVLFGSDYPHPEGVANPWDFLTGRALSEAELRLVARDNTAKLLAL
;
A
#
# COMPACT_ATOMS: atom_id res chain seq x y z
N MET A 1 36.43 5.01 21.52
CA MET A 1 35.33 5.35 22.48
C MET A 1 34.50 6.43 21.80
N ARG A 2 33.26 6.25 21.35
CA ARG A 2 32.11 5.59 21.97
C ARG A 2 31.44 4.60 21.01
N SER A 3 31.40 3.35 21.45
CA SER A 3 30.46 2.32 21.03
C SER A 3 29.04 2.70 21.50
N GLY A 4 28.10 2.70 20.57
CA GLY A 4 26.68 2.94 20.86
C GLY A 4 25.82 2.59 19.66
N HIS A 5 25.93 1.36 19.15
CA HIS A 5 24.93 0.80 18.24
C HIS A 5 23.71 0.41 19.07
N GLY A 6 22.96 1.41 19.53
CA GLY A 6 21.55 1.18 19.84
C GLY A 6 20.83 0.99 18.51
N SER A 7 20.06 -0.08 18.34
CA SER A 7 19.15 -0.21 17.19
C SER A 7 18.39 1.11 17.04
N PRO A 8 18.39 1.73 15.83
CA PRO A 8 17.66 2.97 15.63
C PRO A 8 16.21 2.75 16.06
N ARG A 9 15.68 3.64 16.92
CA ARG A 9 14.27 3.58 17.29
C ARG A 9 13.45 3.63 16.00
N PRO A 10 12.44 2.76 15.83
CA PRO A 10 11.56 2.85 14.67
C PRO A 10 11.01 4.27 14.58
N GLY A 11 11.17 4.91 13.42
CA GLY A 11 10.48 6.17 13.15
C GLY A 11 8.97 5.96 13.11
N VAL A 12 8.19 7.02 13.28
CA VAL A 12 6.72 6.95 13.15
C VAL A 12 6.37 6.61 11.70
N PRO A 13 5.64 5.51 11.42
CA PRO A 13 5.24 5.17 10.06
C PRO A 13 4.16 6.14 9.55
N VAL A 14 4.09 6.32 8.23
CA VAL A 14 3.07 7.15 7.57
C VAL A 14 1.98 6.24 7.00
N ALA A 15 0.73 6.44 7.43
CA ALA A 15 -0.42 5.70 6.92
C ALA A 15 -1.15 6.49 5.83
N PHE A 16 -1.46 5.82 4.72
CA PHE A 16 -2.33 6.30 3.66
C PHE A 16 -3.63 5.51 3.71
N HIS A 17 -4.72 6.18 4.06
CA HIS A 17 -6.04 5.58 4.23
C HIS A 17 -6.91 5.81 2.99
N GLY A 18 -7.80 4.86 2.69
CA GLY A 18 -8.87 5.04 1.72
C GLY A 18 -9.68 6.30 2.03
N ALA A 19 -9.83 7.18 1.05
CA ALA A 19 -10.60 8.43 1.19
C ALA A 19 -10.93 9.01 -0.19
N GLU A 20 -11.80 10.02 -0.21
CA GLU A 20 -11.98 10.86 -1.40
C GLU A 20 -10.69 11.67 -1.68
N ALA A 21 -9.95 11.24 -2.70
CA ALA A 21 -8.65 11.81 -3.07
C ALA A 21 -8.73 12.85 -4.22
N GLY A 22 -9.94 13.25 -4.64
CA GLY A 22 -10.16 14.18 -5.75
C GLY A 22 -10.04 13.55 -7.15
N TYR A 23 -9.79 12.24 -7.24
CA TYR A 23 -9.63 11.53 -8.52
C TYR A 23 -10.92 11.51 -9.33
N CYS A 24 -12.08 11.41 -8.67
CA CYS A 24 -13.36 11.55 -9.36
C CYS A 24 -13.46 12.94 -10.01
N ASP A 25 -13.02 14.00 -9.33
CA ASP A 25 -13.10 15.37 -9.84
C ASP A 25 -12.16 15.61 -11.03
N LEU A 26 -10.98 14.98 -11.00
CA LEU A 26 -9.97 15.11 -12.04
C LEU A 26 -10.30 14.32 -13.32
N PHE A 27 -10.85 13.11 -13.18
CA PHE A 27 -10.95 12.17 -14.30
C PHE A 27 -12.37 11.90 -14.78
N SER A 28 -13.39 12.03 -13.94
CA SER A 28 -14.76 11.56 -14.29
C SER A 28 -15.36 12.29 -15.48
N GLU A 29 -15.16 13.61 -15.57
CA GLU A 29 -15.73 14.42 -16.64
C GLU A 29 -15.25 13.99 -18.03
N ALA A 30 -13.99 13.53 -18.15
CA ALA A 30 -13.45 13.03 -19.41
C ALA A 30 -14.16 11.77 -19.93
N PHE A 31 -14.90 11.07 -19.07
CA PHE A 31 -15.69 9.88 -19.39
C PHE A 31 -17.21 10.13 -19.30
N GLY A 32 -17.64 11.39 -19.16
CA GLY A 32 -19.05 11.76 -19.00
C GLY A 32 -19.64 11.39 -17.64
N GLU A 33 -18.80 11.08 -16.66
CA GLU A 33 -19.19 10.69 -15.30
C GLU A 33 -19.31 11.90 -14.37
N ARG A 34 -20.08 11.76 -13.28
CA ARG A 34 -20.22 12.81 -12.27
C ARG A 34 -18.89 13.04 -11.56
N ARG A 35 -18.43 14.29 -11.45
CA ARG A 35 -17.15 14.66 -10.82
C ARG A 35 -17.03 14.32 -9.33
N ARG A 36 -18.10 14.53 -8.55
CA ARG A 36 -18.06 14.40 -7.08
C ARG A 36 -19.31 13.68 -6.55
N PRO A 37 -19.54 12.42 -6.96
CA PRO A 37 -20.56 11.60 -6.34
C PRO A 37 -20.13 11.29 -4.90
N PRO A 38 -21.06 11.23 -3.93
CA PRO A 38 -20.82 10.51 -2.68
C PRO A 38 -20.31 9.10 -2.97
N ALA A 39 -19.48 8.52 -2.09
CA ALA A 39 -18.87 7.19 -2.32
C ALA A 39 -19.92 6.11 -2.70
N HIS A 40 -21.05 6.05 -2.01
CA HIS A 40 -22.14 5.11 -2.28
C HIS A 40 -22.92 5.38 -3.59
N GLN A 41 -22.64 6.48 -4.30
CA GLN A 41 -23.23 6.86 -5.60
C GLN A 41 -22.21 6.83 -6.74
N GLN A 42 -20.97 6.40 -6.49
CA GLN A 42 -20.00 6.20 -7.55
C GLN A 42 -20.48 5.09 -8.51
N SER A 43 -20.34 5.32 -9.81
CA SER A 43 -20.68 4.31 -10.83
C SER A 43 -19.73 3.11 -10.76
N ALA A 44 -20.12 1.99 -11.37
CA ALA A 44 -19.23 0.83 -11.48
C ALA A 44 -17.91 1.17 -12.19
N PHE A 45 -17.95 2.06 -13.18
CA PHE A 45 -16.75 2.55 -13.84
C PHE A 45 -15.85 3.32 -12.87
N GLN A 46 -16.40 4.29 -12.13
CA GLN A 46 -15.64 5.08 -11.15
C GLN A 46 -15.02 4.19 -10.06
N ARG A 47 -15.78 3.21 -9.55
CA ARG A 47 -15.27 2.21 -8.60
C ARG A 47 -14.13 1.39 -9.19
N ALA A 48 -14.29 0.87 -10.40
CA ALA A 48 -13.30 0.00 -11.03
C ALA A 48 -12.00 0.71 -11.39
N VAL A 49 -12.07 1.98 -11.80
CA VAL A 49 -10.89 2.66 -12.35
C VAL A 49 -10.34 3.77 -11.46
N LEU A 50 -11.12 4.39 -10.57
CA LEU A 50 -10.66 5.55 -9.79
C LEU A 50 -10.43 5.24 -8.32
N TRP A 51 -10.90 4.09 -7.81
CA TRP A 51 -10.78 3.74 -6.39
C TRP A 51 -9.33 3.46 -5.96
N GLU A 52 -8.62 2.57 -6.65
CA GLU A 52 -7.24 2.19 -6.29
C GLU A 52 -6.17 3.09 -6.91
N ARG A 53 -6.53 3.94 -7.90
CA ARG A 53 -5.57 4.84 -8.55
C ARG A 53 -4.87 5.82 -7.61
N PRO A 54 -5.55 6.48 -6.66
CA PRO A 54 -4.90 7.38 -5.72
C PRO A 54 -3.75 6.74 -4.96
N ILE A 55 -3.93 5.51 -4.45
CA ILE A 55 -2.88 4.83 -3.69
C ILE A 55 -1.73 4.37 -4.60
N MET A 56 -2.05 3.90 -5.82
CA MET A 56 -1.03 3.52 -6.81
C MET A 56 -0.13 4.70 -7.16
N ASP A 57 -0.73 5.85 -7.50
CA ASP A 57 0.00 7.04 -7.90
C ASP A 57 0.80 7.62 -6.72
N THR A 58 0.22 7.62 -5.52
CA THR A 58 0.89 8.06 -4.29
C THR A 58 2.15 7.23 -4.05
N LEU A 59 2.03 5.90 -3.99
CA LEU A 59 3.16 5.02 -3.68
C LEU A 59 4.19 4.98 -4.82
N ALA A 60 3.75 5.06 -6.08
CA ALA A 60 4.65 5.23 -7.21
C ALA A 60 5.48 6.51 -7.08
N ALA A 61 4.87 7.62 -6.67
CA ALA A 61 5.58 8.87 -6.43
C ALA A 61 6.57 8.75 -5.26
N LEU A 62 6.21 8.12 -4.14
CA LEU A 62 7.15 7.92 -3.02
C LEU A 62 8.40 7.12 -3.46
N VAL A 63 8.19 6.07 -4.25
CA VAL A 63 9.29 5.23 -4.75
C VAL A 63 10.10 5.96 -5.83
N LEU A 64 9.47 6.35 -6.92
CA LEU A 64 10.16 6.87 -8.12
C LEU A 64 10.69 8.30 -7.94
N HIS A 65 10.09 9.11 -7.06
CA HIS A 65 10.67 10.39 -6.65
C HIS A 65 11.65 10.25 -5.49
N ASN A 66 12.17 9.04 -5.27
CA ASN A 66 13.29 8.72 -4.38
C ASN A 66 13.10 9.18 -2.92
N LEU A 67 11.86 9.17 -2.41
CA LEU A 67 11.60 9.54 -1.01
C LEU A 67 12.35 8.60 -0.07
N PHE A 68 12.26 7.29 -0.31
CA PHE A 68 12.91 6.27 0.51
C PHE A 68 14.44 6.27 0.41
N GLY A 69 15.01 6.73 -0.71
CA GLY A 69 16.46 6.94 -0.79
C GLY A 69 16.94 8.14 0.03
N ARG A 70 16.10 9.19 0.17
CA ARG A 70 16.38 10.33 1.05
C ARG A 70 16.07 10.05 2.53
N PHE A 71 15.10 9.18 2.80
CA PHE A 71 14.64 8.81 4.13
C PHE A 71 14.60 7.29 4.30
N PRO A 72 15.76 6.60 4.40
CA PRO A 72 15.83 5.14 4.41
C PRO A 72 15.21 4.47 5.65
N GLY A 73 14.89 5.23 6.70
CA GLY A 73 14.15 4.72 7.87
C GLY A 73 12.64 4.85 7.77
N LEU A 74 12.11 5.54 6.75
CA LEU A 74 10.67 5.77 6.61
C LEU A 74 9.94 4.48 6.25
N GLN A 75 8.79 4.23 6.88
CA GLN A 75 7.86 3.14 6.54
C GLN A 75 6.51 3.74 6.19
N ALA A 76 5.87 3.20 5.15
CA ALA A 76 4.55 3.59 4.69
C ALA A 76 3.56 2.41 4.83
N MET A 77 2.30 2.72 5.11
CA MET A 77 1.23 1.74 5.21
C MET A 77 0.09 2.15 4.28
N SER A 78 -0.37 1.23 3.44
CA SER A 78 -1.63 1.35 2.71
C SER A 78 -2.73 0.67 3.52
N VAL A 79 -3.74 1.44 3.94
CA VAL A 79 -4.86 0.96 4.77
C VAL A 79 -6.16 1.26 4.02
N GLU A 80 -7.05 0.28 3.91
CA GLU A 80 -8.36 0.45 3.26
C GLU A 80 -8.29 0.84 1.77
N ASN A 81 -7.23 0.44 1.06
CA ASN A 81 -7.11 0.65 -0.40
C ASN A 81 -7.04 -0.66 -1.20
N GLY A 82 -7.39 -1.79 -0.59
CA GLY A 82 -7.24 -3.12 -1.18
C GLY A 82 -5.79 -3.45 -1.53
N SER A 83 -5.63 -4.51 -2.32
CA SER A 83 -4.31 -5.03 -2.70
C SER A 83 -4.19 -5.56 -4.12
N ALA A 84 -5.30 -5.64 -4.88
CA ALA A 84 -5.31 -6.12 -6.26
C ALA A 84 -4.33 -5.36 -7.18
N TRP A 85 -4.10 -4.08 -6.90
CA TRP A 85 -3.16 -3.22 -7.61
C TRP A 85 -1.67 -3.55 -7.38
N VAL A 86 -1.31 -4.21 -6.27
CA VAL A 86 0.08 -4.36 -5.82
C VAL A 86 0.95 -5.08 -6.87
N PRO A 87 0.61 -6.29 -7.36
CA PRO A 87 1.44 -6.98 -8.34
C PRO A 87 1.59 -6.21 -9.65
N TYR A 88 0.50 -5.53 -10.08
CA TYR A 88 0.50 -4.68 -11.26
C TYR A 88 1.48 -3.51 -11.10
N LEU A 89 1.39 -2.77 -9.98
CA LEU A 89 2.21 -1.59 -9.74
C LEU A 89 3.69 -1.92 -9.67
N LEU A 90 4.07 -3.00 -8.95
CA LEU A 90 5.47 -3.43 -8.85
C LEU A 90 6.09 -3.68 -10.23
N ARG A 91 5.34 -4.37 -11.11
CA ARG A 91 5.78 -4.65 -12.48
C ARG A 91 5.88 -3.37 -13.33
N VAL A 92 4.90 -2.48 -13.22
CA VAL A 92 4.87 -1.24 -14.00
C VAL A 92 5.98 -0.29 -13.58
N MET A 93 6.23 -0.12 -12.27
CA MET A 93 7.33 0.72 -11.79
C MET A 93 8.69 0.16 -12.23
N ASP A 94 8.93 -1.14 -12.12
CA ASP A 94 10.17 -1.78 -12.59
C ASP A 94 10.41 -1.59 -14.10
N LYS A 95 9.32 -1.56 -14.90
CA LYS A 95 9.41 -1.22 -16.33
C LYS A 95 9.66 0.26 -16.53
N ALA A 96 8.96 1.12 -15.78
CA ALA A 96 9.04 2.57 -15.89
C ALA A 96 10.43 3.11 -15.57
N GLU A 97 11.13 2.53 -14.59
CA GLU A 97 12.53 2.86 -14.27
C GLU A 97 13.44 2.71 -15.51
N LYS A 98 13.27 1.62 -16.26
CA LYS A 98 14.05 1.34 -17.48
C LYS A 98 13.65 2.23 -18.65
N THR A 99 12.34 2.41 -18.87
CA THR A 99 11.86 3.15 -20.04
C THR A 99 11.93 4.67 -19.86
N GLY A 100 11.82 5.14 -18.61
CA GLY A 100 11.92 6.56 -18.22
C GLY A 100 13.35 7.01 -17.89
N ASN A 101 14.37 6.18 -18.16
CA ASN A 101 15.74 6.36 -17.68
C ASN A 101 16.42 7.68 -18.13
N TYR A 102 15.97 8.27 -19.23
CA TYR A 102 16.46 9.55 -19.78
C TYR A 102 15.66 10.77 -19.30
N GLY A 103 14.55 10.56 -18.60
CA GLY A 103 13.72 11.63 -18.05
C GLY A 103 14.32 12.27 -16.79
N SER A 104 13.69 13.34 -16.32
CA SER A 104 14.03 13.98 -15.05
C SER A 104 13.66 13.10 -13.86
N TRP A 105 14.59 12.95 -12.91
CA TRP A 105 14.36 12.21 -11.66
C TRP A 105 14.17 13.18 -10.51
N LEU A 106 12.91 13.47 -10.18
CA LEU A 106 12.57 14.32 -9.04
C LEU A 106 13.11 13.71 -7.76
N GLY A 107 13.91 14.47 -7.01
CA GLY A 107 14.50 13.97 -5.77
C GLY A 107 15.68 12.98 -5.95
N GLY A 108 16.19 12.85 -7.17
CA GLY A 108 17.36 12.04 -7.52
C GLY A 108 17.01 10.64 -8.01
N ARG A 109 17.98 9.96 -8.62
CA ARG A 109 17.83 8.57 -9.04
C ARG A 109 17.68 7.65 -7.83
N ILE A 110 16.80 6.67 -7.95
CA ILE A 110 16.71 5.55 -7.01
C ILE A 110 17.94 4.65 -7.13
N SER A 111 18.31 3.98 -6.02
CA SER A 111 19.53 3.16 -5.94
C SER A 111 19.29 1.67 -6.21
N ASP A 112 18.05 1.26 -6.44
CA ASP A 112 17.65 -0.15 -6.57
C ASP A 112 16.34 -0.25 -7.37
N ARG A 113 15.93 -1.47 -7.73
CA ARG A 113 14.67 -1.73 -8.43
C ARG A 113 13.49 -1.15 -7.63
N PRO A 114 12.56 -0.42 -8.26
CA PRO A 114 11.39 0.12 -7.60
C PRO A 114 10.62 -0.91 -6.76
N SER A 115 10.46 -2.12 -7.27
CA SER A 115 9.76 -3.19 -6.56
C SER A 115 10.54 -3.70 -5.33
N ALA A 116 11.88 -3.64 -5.33
CA ALA A 116 12.69 -3.98 -4.17
C ALA A 116 12.62 -2.88 -3.10
N ILE A 117 12.60 -1.60 -3.52
CA ILE A 117 12.37 -0.46 -2.64
C ILE A 117 10.98 -0.59 -1.99
N PHE A 118 9.94 -0.82 -2.79
CA PHE A 118 8.58 -0.98 -2.27
C PHE A 118 8.51 -2.05 -1.17
N ARG A 119 9.04 -3.25 -1.41
CA ARG A 119 9.05 -4.36 -0.44
C ARG A 119 9.80 -4.04 0.86
N ARG A 120 10.74 -3.09 0.86
CA ARG A 120 11.45 -2.67 2.07
C ARG A 120 10.69 -1.65 2.92
N HIS A 121 9.81 -0.88 2.30
CA HIS A 121 9.27 0.34 2.90
C HIS A 121 7.75 0.37 3.02
N VAL A 122 7.03 -0.48 2.29
CA VAL A 122 5.56 -0.40 2.22
C VAL A 122 4.94 -1.69 2.77
N SER A 123 3.99 -1.51 3.68
CA SER A 123 3.09 -2.58 4.13
C SER A 123 1.66 -2.29 3.67
N VAL A 124 0.87 -3.34 3.40
CA VAL A 124 -0.46 -3.23 2.80
C VAL A 124 -1.48 -4.02 3.62
N ALA A 125 -2.59 -3.38 3.99
CA ALA A 125 -3.79 -4.06 4.49
C ALA A 125 -4.72 -4.33 3.29
N PRO A 126 -4.94 -5.61 2.91
CA PRO A 126 -5.84 -5.97 1.82
C PRO A 126 -7.31 -5.83 2.24
N PHE A 127 -8.23 -5.91 1.26
CA PHE A 127 -9.64 -6.16 1.56
C PHE A 127 -9.86 -7.63 1.95
N ASP A 128 -11.04 -7.95 2.47
CA ASP A 128 -11.38 -9.32 2.87
C ASP A 128 -11.60 -10.24 1.66
N ASP A 129 -12.04 -9.71 0.52
CA ASP A 129 -12.23 -10.46 -0.71
C ASP A 129 -10.96 -10.57 -1.60
N ASP A 130 -9.86 -9.94 -1.20
CA ASP A 130 -8.58 -9.97 -1.91
C ASP A 130 -7.86 -11.32 -1.83
N ASP A 131 -7.00 -11.59 -2.83
CA ASP A 131 -6.04 -12.70 -2.83
C ASP A 131 -4.83 -12.42 -1.91
N ILE A 132 -5.01 -12.71 -0.62
CA ILE A 132 -3.96 -12.55 0.40
C ILE A 132 -2.71 -13.40 0.08
N ARG A 133 -2.87 -14.60 -0.50
CA ARG A 133 -1.72 -15.45 -0.85
C ARG A 133 -0.92 -14.82 -1.99
N GLY A 134 -1.59 -14.37 -3.05
CA GLY A 134 -0.96 -13.63 -4.13
C GLY A 134 -0.27 -12.34 -3.66
N LEU A 135 -0.85 -11.65 -2.67
CA LEU A 135 -0.20 -10.51 -2.03
C LEU A 135 1.07 -10.91 -1.28
N ILE A 136 1.02 -11.97 -0.46
CA ILE A 136 2.20 -12.51 0.24
C ILE A 136 3.29 -12.88 -0.76
N ASP A 137 2.95 -13.53 -1.87
CA ASP A 137 3.92 -13.90 -2.91
C ASP A 137 4.52 -12.65 -3.58
N ALA A 138 3.74 -11.56 -3.68
CA ALA A 138 4.18 -10.31 -4.28
C ALA A 138 5.13 -9.48 -3.37
N ILE A 139 4.83 -9.36 -2.07
CA ILE A 139 5.53 -8.43 -1.15
C ILE A 139 6.14 -9.06 0.11
N GLY A 140 5.88 -10.34 0.37
CA GLY A 140 6.30 -11.04 1.57
C GLY A 140 5.27 -10.94 2.70
N ALA A 141 5.14 -12.01 3.48
CA ALA A 141 4.21 -12.07 4.61
C ALA A 141 4.53 -11.04 5.70
N ASP A 142 5.77 -10.55 5.79
CA ASP A 142 6.19 -9.49 6.72
C ASP A 142 5.70 -8.08 6.32
N ARG A 143 5.05 -7.96 5.16
CA ARG A 143 4.50 -6.71 4.61
C ARG A 143 2.99 -6.69 4.46
N VAL A 144 2.32 -7.77 4.82
CA VAL A 144 0.86 -7.85 4.82
C VAL A 144 0.32 -7.55 6.21
N LEU A 145 -0.64 -6.64 6.30
CA LEU A 145 -1.25 -6.21 7.56
C LEU A 145 -2.68 -6.72 7.63
N PHE A 146 -3.15 -6.99 8.84
CA PHE A 146 -4.57 -7.16 9.12
C PHE A 146 -5.25 -5.80 9.35
N GLY A 147 -6.43 -5.62 8.74
CA GLY A 147 -7.33 -4.49 9.01
C GLY A 147 -8.77 -4.87 8.69
N SER A 148 -9.65 -4.89 9.70
CA SER A 148 -11.05 -5.33 9.52
C SER A 148 -12.01 -4.23 9.09
N ASP A 149 -11.55 -2.97 9.11
CA ASP A 149 -12.37 -1.78 8.87
C ASP A 149 -13.62 -1.66 9.78
N TYR A 150 -13.55 -2.20 10.99
CA TYR A 150 -14.63 -2.05 11.96
C TYR A 150 -14.67 -0.60 12.50
N PRO A 151 -15.84 0.07 12.62
CA PRO A 151 -17.20 -0.45 12.50
C PRO A 151 -17.91 -0.09 11.17
N HIS A 152 -17.17 0.14 10.09
CA HIS A 152 -17.77 0.57 8.83
C HIS A 152 -18.67 -0.51 8.21
N PRO A 153 -19.74 -0.12 7.48
CA PRO A 153 -20.64 -1.07 6.82
C PRO A 153 -19.97 -1.99 5.79
N GLU A 154 -18.90 -1.52 5.14
CA GLU A 154 -18.09 -2.24 4.18
C GLU A 154 -17.06 -3.19 4.82
N GLY A 155 -16.77 -3.01 6.12
CA GLY A 155 -15.83 -3.83 6.87
C GLY A 155 -16.42 -5.16 7.37
N VAL A 156 -15.59 -5.91 8.09
CA VAL A 156 -15.99 -7.19 8.69
C VAL A 156 -16.55 -6.96 10.10
N ALA A 157 -17.82 -7.32 10.29
CA ALA A 157 -18.54 -7.09 11.55
C ALA A 157 -17.87 -7.74 12.79
N ASN A 158 -17.32 -8.94 12.63
CA ASN A 158 -16.45 -9.58 13.60
C ASN A 158 -15.03 -9.62 13.03
N PRO A 159 -14.10 -8.77 13.53
CA PRO A 159 -12.76 -8.63 12.95
C PRO A 159 -11.99 -9.93 12.72
N TRP A 160 -12.20 -10.95 13.55
CA TRP A 160 -11.50 -12.23 13.44
C TRP A 160 -11.94 -13.08 12.23
N ASP A 161 -13.15 -12.86 11.72
CA ASP A 161 -13.66 -13.61 10.57
C ASP A 161 -12.85 -13.30 9.30
N PHE A 162 -12.22 -12.12 9.22
CA PHE A 162 -11.32 -11.72 8.12
C PHE A 162 -10.21 -12.76 7.87
N LEU A 163 -9.64 -13.31 8.94
CA LEU A 163 -8.48 -14.22 8.90
C LEU A 163 -8.90 -15.70 8.92
N THR A 164 -10.17 -15.99 9.17
CA THR A 164 -10.66 -17.35 9.34
C THR A 164 -10.71 -18.09 7.99
N GLY A 165 -10.24 -19.33 7.95
CA GLY A 165 -10.28 -20.18 6.75
C GLY A 165 -9.28 -19.80 5.64
N ARG A 166 -8.38 -18.84 5.88
CA ARG A 166 -7.34 -18.46 4.92
C ARG A 166 -6.26 -19.53 4.82
N ALA A 167 -5.73 -19.75 3.62
CA ALA A 167 -4.62 -20.68 3.36
C ALA A 167 -3.27 -20.07 3.80
N LEU A 168 -3.12 -19.79 5.09
CA LEU A 168 -1.90 -19.26 5.72
C LEU A 168 -1.31 -20.29 6.67
N SER A 169 0.02 -20.40 6.71
CA SER A 169 0.70 -21.12 7.78
C SER A 169 0.53 -20.38 9.12
N GLU A 170 0.72 -21.07 10.25
CA GLU A 170 0.63 -20.43 11.57
C GLU A 170 1.59 -19.25 11.73
N ALA A 171 2.79 -19.34 11.15
CA ALA A 171 3.79 -18.28 11.18
C ALA A 171 3.32 -17.05 10.38
N GLU A 172 2.75 -17.25 9.19
CA GLU A 172 2.21 -16.16 8.37
C GLU A 172 1.00 -15.53 9.03
N LEU A 173 0.08 -16.34 9.56
CA LEU A 173 -1.09 -15.85 10.27
C LEU A 173 -0.68 -14.95 11.45
N ARG A 174 0.33 -15.35 12.22
CA ARG A 174 0.86 -14.54 13.33
C ARG A 174 1.48 -13.21 12.86
N LEU A 175 2.23 -13.23 11.75
CA LEU A 175 2.79 -12.02 11.15
C LEU A 175 1.67 -11.05 10.74
N VAL A 176 0.72 -11.54 9.95
CA VAL A 176 -0.39 -10.74 9.39
C VAL A 176 -1.31 -10.21 10.48
N ALA A 177 -1.71 -11.07 11.42
CA ALA A 177 -2.69 -10.73 12.45
C ALA A 177 -2.14 -9.76 13.51
N ARG A 178 -0.81 -9.71 13.70
CA ARG A 178 -0.23 -9.01 14.85
C ARG A 178 1.17 -8.47 14.61
N ASP A 179 2.14 -9.36 14.37
CA ASP A 179 3.54 -9.04 14.61
C ASP A 179 4.06 -7.96 13.64
N ASN A 180 3.51 -7.88 12.42
CA ASN A 180 3.86 -6.82 11.47
C ASN A 180 3.44 -5.43 11.97
N THR A 181 2.20 -5.28 12.41
CA THR A 181 1.69 -4.01 12.96
C THR A 181 2.40 -3.64 14.26
N ALA A 182 2.61 -4.61 15.17
CA ALA A 182 3.34 -4.38 16.40
C ALA A 182 4.78 -3.88 16.12
N LYS A 183 5.47 -4.50 15.17
CA LYS A 183 6.81 -4.06 14.74
C LYS A 183 6.82 -2.65 14.16
N LEU A 184 5.84 -2.31 13.30
CA LEU A 184 5.74 -0.98 12.69
C LEU A 184 5.46 0.12 13.73
N LEU A 185 4.68 -0.21 14.77
CA LEU A 185 4.30 0.72 15.83
C LEU A 185 5.22 0.69 17.06
N ALA A 186 6.23 -0.18 17.06
CA ALA A 186 7.14 -0.41 18.19
C ALA A 186 6.41 -0.81 19.50
N LEU A 187 5.42 -1.71 19.39
CA LEU A 187 4.61 -2.26 20.48
C LEU A 187 5.12 -3.60 21.00
#